data_AF-A0A800M6P6-F1
#
_entry.id   AF-A0A800M6P6-F1
#
_cell.length_a   1.000
_cell.length_b   1.000
_cell.length_c   1.000
_cell.angle_alpha   90.00
_cell.angle_beta   90.00
_cell.angle_gamma   90.00
#
_symmetry.space_group_name_H-M   'P 1'
#
loop_
_entity.id
_entity.type
_entity.pdbx_description
1 polymer ?
#
loop_
_entity_poly.entity_id
_entity_poly.type
_entity_poly.pdbx_seq_one_letter_code
_entity_poly.pdbx_strand_id
1 'polypeptide(L)' 'MRSFLLLATLGLSLSACASSGTNSKGRSGDARAGRSEGKVALCHRGRTIRVNGNAVRAHLNHGDRRGACRR' A
#
# COMPACT_ATOMS: atom_id res chain seq x y z
N MET A 1 51.51 12.24 -33.99
CA MET A 1 50.98 11.78 -32.68
C MET A 1 49.77 12.63 -32.28
N ARG A 2 48.62 12.45 -32.95
CA ARG A 2 47.32 13.01 -32.54
C ARG A 2 46.22 12.18 -33.19
N SER A 3 45.87 11.07 -32.58
CA SER A 3 44.65 10.35 -32.92
C SER A 3 44.06 9.80 -31.63
N PHE A 4 43.51 10.71 -30.83
CA PHE A 4 42.59 10.40 -29.75
C PHE A 4 41.21 10.81 -30.23
N LEU A 5 40.59 9.96 -31.05
CA LEU A 5 39.18 10.05 -31.39
C LEU A 5 38.50 8.83 -30.78
N LEU A 6 38.39 8.87 -29.45
CA LEU A 6 37.46 8.05 -28.68
C LEU A 6 36.05 8.56 -29.00
N LEU A 7 35.41 7.98 -30.03
CA LEU A 7 33.99 8.19 -30.26
C LEU A 7 33.22 7.59 -29.08
N ALA A 8 32.70 8.47 -28.25
CA ALA A 8 31.84 8.16 -27.12
C ALA A 8 30.59 7.40 -27.61
N THR A 9 30.40 6.22 -27.04
CA THR A 9 29.22 5.36 -27.19
C THR A 9 28.00 6.03 -26.54
N LEU A 10 27.27 6.85 -27.30
CA LEU A 10 25.91 7.23 -26.92
C LEU A 10 24.99 6.04 -27.19
N GLY A 11 24.93 5.15 -26.19
CA GLY A 11 23.92 4.09 -26.10
C GLY A 11 22.53 4.69 -25.99
N LEU A 12 21.71 4.47 -27.02
CA LEU A 12 20.28 4.76 -27.00
C LEU A 12 19.51 3.47 -26.67
N SER A 13 19.57 3.04 -25.41
CA SER A 13 18.75 1.94 -24.89
C SER A 13 17.35 2.46 -24.57
N LEU A 14 16.46 2.43 -25.55
CA LEU A 14 15.05 2.80 -25.37
C LEU A 14 14.29 1.63 -24.72
N SER A 15 14.28 1.57 -23.39
CA SER A 15 13.48 0.59 -22.64
C SER A 15 12.02 1.09 -22.56
N ALA A 16 11.19 0.60 -23.49
CA ALA A 16 9.75 0.80 -23.45
C ALA A 16 9.13 -0.21 -22.47
N CYS A 17 8.92 0.20 -21.21
CA CYS A 17 8.03 -0.55 -20.33
C CYS A 17 6.57 -0.18 -20.64
N ALA A 18 5.89 -1.03 -21.40
CA ALA A 18 4.45 -0.94 -21.59
C ALA A 18 3.74 -1.27 -20.27
N SER A 19 3.48 -0.26 -19.44
CA SER A 19 2.59 -0.39 -18.28
C SER A 19 1.14 -0.32 -18.76
N SER A 20 0.57 -1.46 -19.11
CA SER A 20 -0.88 -1.61 -19.22
C SER A 20 -1.47 -1.38 -17.83
N GLY A 21 -1.92 -0.15 -17.56
CA GLY A 21 -2.54 0.24 -16.31
C GLY A 21 -3.76 -0.63 -16.02
N THR A 22 -3.62 -1.56 -15.08
CA THR A 22 -4.77 -2.22 -14.50
C THR A 22 -5.51 -1.19 -13.65
N ASN A 23 -6.72 -0.85 -14.08
CA ASN A 23 -7.66 -0.02 -13.33
C ASN A 23 -8.04 -0.78 -12.05
N SER A 24 -7.21 -0.65 -11.02
CA SER A 24 -7.50 -1.15 -9.69
C SER A 24 -8.56 -0.23 -9.09
N LYS A 25 -9.83 -0.55 -9.38
CA LYS A 25 -11.00 -0.07 -8.64
C LYS A 25 -10.93 -0.57 -7.20
N GLY A 26 -10.03 0.01 -6.41
CA GLY A 26 -9.96 -0.11 -4.96
C GLY A 26 -10.97 0.84 -4.32
N ARG A 27 -12.26 0.55 -4.46
CA ARG A 27 -13.29 1.14 -3.58
C ARG A 27 -13.85 0.03 -2.71
N SER A 28 -13.13 -0.26 -1.64
CA SER A 28 -13.63 -1.06 -0.52
C SER A 28 -14.49 -0.17 0.36
N GLY A 29 -15.74 -0.07 -0.04
CA GLY A 29 -16.85 0.67 0.58
C GLY A 29 -17.89 0.69 -0.54
N ASP A 30 -18.97 -0.07 -0.48
CA ASP A 30 -19.92 -0.09 0.61
C ASP A 30 -20.74 -1.41 0.64
N ALA A 31 -21.29 -1.69 1.83
CA ALA A 31 -22.51 -2.46 2.04
C ALA A 31 -22.55 -3.92 1.51
N ARG A 32 -21.79 -4.81 2.15
CA ARG A 32 -22.34 -6.16 2.41
C ARG A 32 -22.59 -6.26 3.91
N ALA A 33 -23.86 -6.40 4.27
CA ALA A 33 -24.34 -6.83 5.57
C ALA A 33 -23.89 -8.28 5.89
N GLY A 34 -22.60 -8.54 5.76
CA GLY A 34 -21.94 -9.76 6.21
C GLY A 34 -21.43 -9.50 7.61
N ARG A 35 -22.27 -9.82 8.60
CA ARG A 35 -21.96 -9.99 10.03
C ARG A 35 -20.62 -9.39 10.48
N SER A 36 -20.67 -8.16 11.00
CA SER A 36 -19.57 -7.57 11.78
C SER A 36 -19.37 -8.24 13.15
N GLU A 37 -19.95 -9.42 13.35
CA GLU A 37 -19.84 -10.24 14.53
C GLU A 37 -18.37 -10.65 14.69
N GLY A 38 -17.67 -10.04 15.65
CA GLY A 38 -16.26 -10.33 15.94
C GLY A 38 -15.23 -9.37 15.32
N LYS A 39 -15.65 -8.28 14.65
CA LYS A 39 -14.70 -7.23 14.24
C LYS A 39 -14.52 -6.19 15.35
N VAL A 40 -13.29 -6.03 15.81
CA VAL A 40 -12.88 -5.07 16.84
C VAL A 40 -12.37 -3.79 16.18
N ALA A 41 -12.78 -2.63 16.70
CA ALA A 41 -12.28 -1.34 16.25
C ALA A 41 -10.92 -1.03 16.88
N LEU A 42 -9.96 -0.57 16.05
CA LEU A 42 -8.63 -0.12 16.47
C LEU A 42 -8.30 1.23 15.82
N CYS A 43 -7.46 2.02 16.49
CA CYS A 43 -6.84 3.23 15.95
C CYS A 43 -5.45 2.87 15.41
N HIS A 44 -5.33 2.93 14.09
CA HIS A 44 -4.10 2.68 13.36
C HIS A 44 -3.64 3.98 12.69
N ARG A 45 -2.53 4.55 13.17
CA ARG A 45 -1.93 5.77 12.58
C ARG A 45 -2.93 6.92 12.39
N GLY A 46 -3.79 7.17 13.38
CA GLY A 46 -4.80 8.23 13.32
C GLY A 46 -6.06 7.89 12.52
N ARG A 47 -6.18 6.66 11.99
CA ARG A 47 -7.40 6.17 11.33
C ARG A 47 -8.03 5.01 12.09
N THR A 48 -9.34 5.09 12.33
CA THR A 48 -10.11 4.00 12.91
C THR A 48 -10.35 2.90 11.87
N ILE A 49 -9.93 1.68 12.17
CA ILE A 49 -10.12 0.48 11.35
C ILE A 49 -10.90 -0.58 12.12
N ARG A 50 -11.53 -1.54 11.42
CA ARG A 50 -12.20 -2.70 12.02
C ARG A 50 -11.51 -3.98 11.58
N VAL A 51 -10.90 -4.70 12.52
CA VAL A 51 -10.14 -5.92 12.25
C VAL A 51 -10.78 -7.13 12.94
N ASN A 52 -10.51 -8.33 12.46
CA ASN A 52 -10.94 -9.54 13.16
C ASN A 52 -10.28 -9.60 14.56
N GLY A 53 -11.00 -10.07 15.58
CA GLY A 53 -10.48 -10.32 16.93
C GLY A 53 -9.12 -11.03 16.95
N ASN A 54 -8.92 -12.03 16.07
CA ASN A 54 -7.66 -12.78 15.96
C ASN A 54 -6.47 -11.89 15.54
N ALA A 55 -6.73 -10.82 14.79
CA ALA A 55 -5.70 -9.89 14.33
C ALA A 55 -5.42 -8.76 15.33
N VAL A 56 -6.26 -8.58 16.37
CA VAL A 56 -6.11 -7.49 17.35
C VAL A 56 -4.75 -7.55 18.02
N ARG A 57 -4.29 -8.74 18.42
CA ARG A 57 -2.99 -8.89 19.10
C ARG A 57 -1.82 -8.43 18.22
N ALA A 58 -1.85 -8.76 16.93
CA ALA A 58 -0.82 -8.35 15.98
C ALA A 58 -0.79 -6.82 15.80
N HIS A 59 -1.96 -6.21 15.64
CA HIS A 59 -2.08 -4.76 15.50
C HIS A 59 -1.61 -4.02 16.77
N LEU A 60 -1.95 -4.53 17.95
CA LEU A 60 -1.45 -3.99 19.22
C LEU A 60 0.08 -4.10 19.33
N ASN A 61 0.67 -5.22 18.89
CA ASN A 61 2.13 -5.39 18.88
C ASN A 61 2.84 -4.46 17.88
N HIS A 62 2.12 -3.99 16.86
CA HIS A 62 2.60 -2.97 15.92
C HIS A 62 2.45 -1.52 16.44
N GLY A 63 1.79 -1.31 17.58
CA GLY A 63 1.57 0.01 18.17
C GLY A 63 0.17 0.61 17.94
N ASP A 64 -0.78 -0.16 17.41
CA ASP A 64 -2.16 0.28 17.30
C ASP A 64 -2.83 0.36 18.66
N ARG A 65 -3.85 1.21 18.78
CA ARG A 65 -4.64 1.35 20.01
C ARG A 65 -6.01 0.70 19.86
N ARG A 66 -6.50 0.04 20.92
CA ARG A 66 -7.89 -0.44 20.93
C ARG A 66 -8.87 0.72 20.94
N GLY A 67 -9.96 0.56 20.18
CA GLY A 67 -11.02 1.56 20.05
C GLY A 67 -10.81 2.52 18.88
N ALA A 68 -11.73 3.46 18.73
CA ALA A 68 -11.61 4.52 17.73
C ALA A 68 -10.49 5.51 18.08
N CYS A 69 -9.96 6.19 17.07
CA CYS A 69 -9.02 7.28 17.30
C CYS A 69 -9.68 8.42 18.07
N ARG A 70 -8.98 8.91 19.09
CA ARG A 70 -9.31 10.16 19.78
C ARG A 70 -8.67 11.28 18.95
N ARG A 71 -9.48 12.20 18.42
CA ARG A 71 -8.98 13.38 17.69
C ARG A 71 -8.19 14.28 18.61
#